data_AF-K1ZWR8-F1
#
_entry.id   AF-K1ZWR8-F1
#
_cell.length_a   1.000
_cell.length_b   1.000
_cell.length_c   1.000
_cell.angle_alpha   90.00
_cell.angle_beta   90.00
_cell.angle_gamma   90.00
#
_symmetry.space_group_name_H-M   'P 1'
#
loop_
_entity.id
_entity.type
_entity.pdbx_description
1 polymer ?
#
loop_
_entity_poly.entity_id
_entity_poly.type
_entity_poly.pdbx_seq_one_letter_code
_entity_poly.pdbx_strand_id
1 'polypeptide(L)' 'MENKKITIKDVFVISDTADKESPNRWIKVGVAFLNKDDSLNLVLDALPINGKLHIRDRKIKE' A
#
# COMPACT_ATOMS: atom_id res chain seq x y z
N MET A 1 9.60 21.47 19.68
CA MET A 1 9.64 20.99 18.28
C MET A 1 8.92 19.66 18.27
N GLU A 2 7.74 19.61 17.68
CA GLU A 2 6.86 18.44 17.73
C GLU A 2 7.37 17.37 16.76
N ASN A 3 7.72 16.18 17.29
CA ASN A 3 8.15 15.06 16.47
C ASN A 3 6.96 14.57 15.64
N LYS A 4 6.85 15.06 14.40
CA LYS A 4 5.81 14.63 13.47
C LYS A 4 6.04 13.15 13.16
N LYS A 5 5.22 12.28 13.76
CA LYS A 5 5.27 10.83 13.58
C LYS A 5 5.09 10.55 12.08
N ILE A 6 6.12 10.01 11.43
CA ILE A 6 6.03 9.63 10.02
C ILE A 6 5.10 8.42 9.94
N THR A 7 3.91 8.63 9.37
CA THR A 7 2.94 7.57 9.15
C THR A 7 3.28 6.84 7.85
N ILE A 8 3.97 5.71 7.97
CA ILE A 8 4.25 4.83 6.83
C ILE A 8 3.04 3.92 6.61
N LYS A 9 2.62 3.81 5.35
CA LYS A 9 1.55 2.93 4.89
C LYS A 9 2.13 1.84 4.00
N ASP A 10 1.51 0.67 3.99
CA ASP A 10 1.84 -0.43 3.09
C ASP A 10 0.97 -0.35 1.84
N VAL A 11 1.59 -0.63 0.68
CA VAL A 11 0.93 -0.59 -0.64
C VAL A 11 0.85 -2.00 -1.20
N PHE A 12 -0.34 -2.38 -1.65
CA PHE A 12 -0.64 -3.70 -2.19
C PHE A 12 -1.25 -3.62 -3.59
N VAL A 13 -0.98 -4.63 -4.41
CA VAL A 13 -1.81 -4.97 -5.57
C VAL A 13 -2.80 -6.04 -5.11
N ILE A 14 -4.06 -5.88 -5.53
CA ILE A 14 -5.10 -6.90 -5.36
C ILE A 14 -5.18 -7.68 -6.67
N SER A 15 -4.84 -8.97 -6.64
CA SER A 15 -5.02 -9.83 -7.80
C SER A 15 -6.50 -10.20 -7.93
N ASP A 16 -7.15 -9.75 -9.00
CA ASP A 16 -8.48 -10.22 -9.37
C ASP A 16 -8.31 -11.60 -10.03
N THR A 17 -8.38 -12.69 -9.24
CA THR A 17 -8.45 -14.04 -9.81
C THR A 17 -9.84 -14.22 -10.41
N ALA A 18 -9.91 -14.56 -11.70
CA ALA A 18 -11.18 -14.80 -12.40
C ALA A 18 -11.99 -15.95 -11.77
N ASP A 19 -11.30 -16.87 -11.08
CA ASP A 19 -11.93 -17.95 -10.32
C ASP A 19 -12.48 -17.44 -8.99
N LYS A 20 -13.81 -17.45 -8.88
CA LYS A 20 -14.55 -17.12 -7.64
C LYS A 20 -14.18 -18.01 -6.45
N GLU A 21 -13.54 -19.15 -6.68
CA GLU A 21 -13.09 -20.09 -5.65
C GLU A 21 -11.72 -19.72 -5.05
N SER A 22 -10.95 -18.86 -5.73
CA SER A 22 -9.66 -18.39 -5.21
C SER A 22 -9.81 -17.08 -4.45
N PRO A 23 -9.36 -16.98 -3.19
CA PRO A 23 -9.41 -15.73 -2.46
C PRO A 23 -8.50 -14.70 -3.14
N ASN A 24 -8.98 -13.45 -3.22
CA ASN A 24 -8.19 -12.31 -3.70
C ASN A 24 -6.84 -12.28 -2.97
N ARG A 25 -5.73 -12.40 -3.71
CA ARG A 25 -4.39 -12.32 -3.13
C ARG A 25 -3.96 -10.87 -3.06
N TRP A 26 -3.40 -10.51 -1.91
CA TRP A 26 -2.87 -9.19 -1.63
C TRP A 26 -1.36 -9.29 -1.65
N ILE A 27 -0.76 -8.69 -2.67
CA ILE A 27 0.69 -8.73 -2.86
C ILE A 27 1.23 -7.37 -2.46
N LYS A 28 2.06 -7.30 -1.42
CA LYS A 28 2.72 -6.05 -1.04
C LYS A 28 3.72 -5.69 -2.13
N VAL A 29 3.61 -4.47 -2.65
CA VAL A 29 4.45 -3.97 -3.76
C VAL A 29 5.18 -2.68 -3.42
N GLY A 30 5.12 -2.23 -2.17
CA GLY A 30 5.86 -1.05 -1.73
C GLY A 30 5.29 -0.38 -0.49
N VAL A 31 5.59 0.90 -0.38
CA VAL A 31 5.22 1.76 0.76
C VAL A 31 4.71 3.11 0.28
N ALA A 32 3.89 3.75 1.11
CA ALA A 32 3.44 5.12 0.89
C ALA A 32 3.69 5.98 2.15
N PHE A 33 3.91 7.27 1.93
CA PHE A 33 4.07 8.25 3.00
C PHE A 33 3.26 9.52 2.70
N LEU A 34 2.68 10.09 3.76
CA LEU A 34 1.87 11.30 3.70
C LEU A 34 2.76 12.53 3.65
N ASN A 35 2.52 13.38 2.67
CA ASN A 35 3.18 14.67 2.50
C ASN A 35 2.50 15.75 3.37
N LYS A 36 3.03 16.98 3.34
CA LYS A 36 2.46 18.09 4.11
C LYS A 36 1.13 18.61 3.55
N ASP A 37 0.90 18.39 2.27
CA ASP A 37 -0.29 18.80 1.50
C ASP A 37 -1.34 17.68 1.42
N ASP A 38 -1.26 16.70 2.32
CA ASP A 38 -2.10 15.50 2.37
C ASP A 38 -2.03 14.59 1.12
N SER A 39 -1.11 14.86 0.19
CA SER A 39 -0.82 13.94 -0.91
C SER A 39 0.00 12.73 -0.43
N LEU A 40 -0.02 11.64 -1.22
CA LEU A 40 0.76 10.44 -0.95
C LEU A 40 1.83 10.25 -2.03
N ASN A 41 3.07 10.09 -1.60
CA ASN A 41 4.12 9.55 -2.45
C ASN A 41 4.25 8.05 -2.22
N LEU A 42 4.37 7.30 -3.32
CA LEU A 42 4.50 5.86 -3.31
C LEU A 42 5.89 5.47 -3.81
N VAL A 43 6.54 4.55 -3.11
CA VAL A 43 7.77 3.89 -3.57
C VAL A 43 7.41 2.44 -3.82
N LEU A 44 7.49 2.03 -5.08
CA LEU A 44 7.06 0.72 -5.55
C LEU A 44 8.27 -0.16 -5.88
N ASP A 45 8.24 -1.38 -5.39
CA ASP A 45 9.21 -2.44 -5.70
C ASP A 45 8.85 -3.20 -6.99
N ALA A 46 7.60 -3.06 -7.46
CA ALA A 46 7.08 -3.71 -8.66
C ALA A 46 6.01 -2.87 -9.38
N LEU A 47 5.85 -3.10 -10.69
CA LEU A 47 4.85 -2.41 -11.51
C LEU A 47 3.44 -3.03 -11.34
N PRO A 48 2.41 -2.25 -10.96
CA PRO A 48 1.04 -2.74 -10.80
C PRO A 48 0.33 -2.83 -12.16
N ILE A 49 0.50 -3.96 -12.85
CA ILE A 49 -0.02 -4.17 -14.22
C ILE A 49 -1.54 -4.07 -14.37
N ASN A 50 -2.31 -4.25 -13.29
CA ASN A 50 -3.77 -4.13 -13.29
C ASN A 50 -4.26 -2.70 -13.00
N GLY A 51 -3.34 -1.75 -12.76
CA GLY A 51 -3.66 -0.36 -12.46
C GLY A 51 -4.36 -0.12 -11.12
N LYS A 52 -4.48 -1.15 -10.27
CA LYS A 52 -5.17 -1.05 -8.97
C LYS A 52 -4.17 -1.19 -7.82
N LEU A 53 -4.16 -0.20 -6.94
CA LEU A 53 -3.39 -0.20 -5.71
C LEU A 53 -4.31 -0.08 -4.51
N HIS A 54 -3.91 -0.71 -3.42
CA HIS A 54 -4.59 -0.62 -2.14
C HIS A 54 -3.58 -0.22 -1.06
N ILE A 55 -3.83 0.92 -0.41
CA ILE A 55 -2.92 1.54 0.56
C ILE A 55 -3.52 1.40 1.96
N ARG A 56 -2.75 0.88 2.92
CA ARG A 56 -3.22 0.66 4.31
C ARG A 56 -2.22 1.16 5.32
N ASP A 57 -2.71 1.53 6.49
CA ASP A 57 -1.84 1.78 7.63
C ASP A 57 -0.99 0.55 7.94
N ARG A 58 0.32 0.78 8.06
CA ARG A 58 1.25 -0.29 8.43
C ARG A 58 0.91 -0.72 9.85
N LYS A 59 0.61 -2.01 10.00
CA LYS A 59 0.51 -2.62 11.32
C LYS A 59 1.92 -2.68 11.90
N ILE A 60 2.13 -2.01 13.04
CA ILE A 60 3.30 -2.23 13.87
C ILE A 60 3.06 -3.60 14.52
N LYS A 61 3.95 -4.57 14.30
CA LYS A 61 3.95 -5.79 15.10
C LYS A 61 4.38 -5.38 16.50
N GLU A 62 3.54 -5.68 17.50
CA GLU A 62 3.92 -5.63 18.92
C GLU A 62 5.03 -6.64 19.21
#